data_AF-A0A4U5UK74-F1
#
_entry.id   AF-A0A4U5UK74-F1
#
_cell.length_a   1.000
_cell.length_b   1.000
_cell.length_c   1.000
_cell.angle_alpha   90.00
_cell.angle_beta   90.00
_cell.angle_gamma   90.00
#
_symmetry.space_group_name_H-M   'P 1'
#
loop_
_entity.id
_entity.type
_entity.pdbx_description
1 polymer ?
#
loop_
_entity_poly.entity_id
_entity_poly.type
_entity_poly.pdbx_seq_one_letter_code
_entity_poly.pdbx_strand_id
1 'polypeptide(L)'
;MKLSGGFFLWVGSSPVLENLAVSMSSRYDSMPLSTLVLGDPSNTAPNSLAQRLAKKTKKQVYVSYSLSMTDSNLGLLVENRIKKELELHPEHF
;
A
#
# COMPACT_ATOMS: atom_id res chain seq x y z
N MET A 1 9.13 -5.16 -10.41
CA MET A 1 8.62 -6.47 -9.92
C MET A 1 7.40 -6.83 -10.77
N LYS A 2 7.38 -7.98 -11.46
CA LYS A 2 6.23 -8.38 -12.29
C LYS A 2 5.28 -9.22 -11.43
N LEU A 3 4.12 -8.67 -11.13
CA LEU A 3 3.07 -9.32 -10.34
C LEU A 3 1.92 -9.70 -11.26
N SER A 4 1.46 -10.94 -11.19
CA SER A 4 0.27 -11.38 -11.93
C SER A 4 -1.00 -10.90 -11.21
N GLY A 5 -1.70 -9.92 -11.79
CA GLY A 5 -2.97 -9.43 -11.23
C GLY A 5 -2.83 -8.51 -10.00
N GLY A 6 -1.65 -7.93 -9.81
CA GLY A 6 -1.36 -7.01 -8.70
C GLY A 6 -0.33 -5.95 -9.08
N PHE A 7 -0.09 -5.02 -8.17
CA PHE A 7 0.87 -3.93 -8.39
C PHE A 7 1.73 -3.69 -7.15
N PHE A 8 2.85 -3.02 -7.39
CA PHE A 8 3.79 -2.58 -6.37
C PHE A 8 3.78 -1.05 -6.33
N LEU A 9 3.58 -0.50 -5.15
CA LEU A 9 3.57 0.93 -4.89
C LEU A 9 4.73 1.26 -3.94
N TRP A 10 5.57 2.20 -4.35
CA TRP A 10 6.57 2.78 -3.47
C TRP A 10 6.15 4.19 -3.09
N VAL A 11 6.27 4.49 -1.80
CA VAL A 11 5.98 5.80 -1.21
C VAL A 11 7.22 6.23 -0.43
N GLY A 12 7.79 7.36 -0.81
CA GLY A 12 9.00 7.85 -0.16
C GLY A 12 9.58 9.11 -0.79
N SER A 13 10.70 9.54 -0.23
CA SER A 13 11.53 10.62 -0.76
C SER A 13 12.78 10.10 -1.49
N SER A 14 13.21 8.88 -1.24
CA SER A 14 14.38 8.23 -1.86
C SER A 14 14.06 6.76 -2.17
N PRO A 15 14.56 6.18 -3.28
CA PRO A 15 14.17 4.86 -3.78
C PRO A 15 14.73 3.71 -2.94
N VAL A 16 14.38 3.69 -1.66
CA VAL A 16 14.73 2.68 -0.67
C VAL A 16 13.50 1.82 -0.43
N LEU A 17 13.72 0.51 -0.40
CA LEU A 17 12.71 -0.46 -0.01
C LEU A 17 12.70 -0.58 1.51
N GLU A 18 11.76 0.09 2.15
CA GLU A 18 11.54 0.06 3.60
C GLU A 18 10.06 -0.17 3.91
N ASN A 19 9.80 -0.74 5.09
CA ASN A 19 8.46 -1.00 5.64
C ASN A 19 7.50 -1.54 4.57
N LEU A 20 7.91 -2.65 3.93
CA LEU A 20 7.17 -3.29 2.85
C LEU A 20 6.06 -4.14 3.44
N ALA A 21 4.81 -3.83 3.09
CA ALA A 21 3.65 -4.65 3.37
C ALA A 21 3.05 -5.23 2.09
N VAL A 22 2.36 -6.37 2.23
CA VAL A 22 1.54 -6.97 1.19
C VAL A 22 0.13 -7.16 1.70
N SER A 23 -0.86 -6.86 0.86
CA SER A 23 -2.25 -7.17 1.15
C SER A 23 -2.96 -7.81 -0.02
N MET A 24 -3.85 -8.76 0.28
CA MET A 24 -4.64 -9.49 -0.70
C MET A 24 -6.04 -9.78 -0.17
N SER A 25 -7.02 -9.83 -1.06
CA SER A 25 -8.38 -10.19 -0.69
C SER A 25 -8.48 -11.67 -0.33
N SER A 26 -9.20 -11.98 0.74
CA SER A 26 -9.56 -13.35 1.11
C SER A 26 -10.87 -13.74 0.44
N ARG A 27 -11.08 -15.03 0.16
CA ARG A 27 -12.40 -15.56 -0.24
C ARG A 27 -13.34 -15.72 0.95
N TYR A 28 -12.78 -15.71 2.16
CA TYR A 28 -13.49 -15.99 3.41
C TYR A 28 -13.87 -14.72 4.19
N ASP A 29 -13.25 -13.58 3.86
CA ASP A 29 -13.48 -12.32 4.56
C ASP A 29 -13.59 -11.17 3.55
N SER A 30 -14.47 -10.22 3.85
CA SER A 30 -14.64 -8.95 3.15
C SER A 30 -13.45 -7.99 3.33
N MET A 31 -12.67 -8.18 4.40
CA MET A 31 -11.46 -7.41 4.66
C MET A 31 -10.23 -8.12 4.08
N PRO A 32 -9.40 -7.44 3.27
CA PRO A 32 -8.15 -8.02 2.80
C PRO A 32 -7.21 -8.38 3.96
N LEU A 33 -6.49 -9.48 3.83
CA LEU A 33 -5.43 -9.85 4.75
C LEU A 33 -4.21 -8.98 4.44
N SER A 34 -3.54 -8.46 5.47
CA SER A 34 -2.32 -7.67 5.31
C SER A 34 -1.22 -8.21 6.21
N THR A 35 0.01 -8.22 5.70
CA THR A 35 1.19 -8.59 6.48
C THR A 35 2.39 -7.74 6.11
N LEU A 36 3.22 -7.43 7.10
CA LEU A 36 4.50 -6.77 6.90
C LEU A 36 5.53 -7.82 6.47
N VAL A 37 6.17 -7.58 5.32
CA VAL A 37 7.20 -8.45 4.74
C VAL A 37 8.59 -8.02 5.19
N LEU A 38 8.82 -6.71 5.32
CA LEU A 38 10.11 -6.12 5.70
C LEU A 38 9.87 -4.82 6.47
N GLY A 39 10.66 -4.55 7.51
CA GLY A 39 10.64 -3.29 8.25
C GLY A 39 10.19 -3.47 9.70
N ASP A 40 9.81 -2.36 10.33
CA ASP A 40 9.41 -2.33 11.73
C ASP A 40 7.94 -2.77 11.93
N PRO A 41 7.66 -3.87 12.67
CA PRO A 41 6.30 -4.31 12.97
C PRO A 41 5.47 -3.29 13.76
N SER A 42 6.11 -2.36 14.48
CA SER A 42 5.42 -1.29 15.21
C SER A 42 4.77 -0.28 14.24
N ASN A 43 5.29 -0.18 13.02
CA ASN A 43 4.78 0.68 11.97
C ASN A 43 3.60 0.01 11.25
N THR A 44 2.39 0.40 11.61
CA THR A 44 1.15 -0.13 11.02
C THR A 44 0.73 0.59 9.73
N ALA A 45 1.43 1.65 9.34
CA ALA A 45 1.17 2.44 8.14
C ALA A 45 1.12 1.64 6.83
N PRO A 46 2.19 0.87 6.49
CA PRO A 46 2.23 0.18 5.21
C PRO A 46 1.14 -0.88 5.12
N ASN A 47 0.87 -1.59 6.22
CA ASN A 47 -0.21 -2.58 6.29
C ASN A 47 -1.58 -1.93 6.07
N SER A 48 -1.85 -0.84 6.78
CA SER A 48 -3.13 -0.13 6.69
C SER A 48 -3.37 0.42 5.28
N LEU A 49 -2.33 0.98 4.65
CA LEU A 49 -2.41 1.49 3.28
C LEU A 49 -2.59 0.36 2.26
N ALA A 50 -1.78 -0.70 2.34
CA ALA A 50 -1.89 -1.87 1.46
C ALA A 50 -3.28 -2.50 1.54
N GLN A 51 -3.83 -2.65 2.74
CA GLN A 51 -5.16 -3.22 2.96
C GLN A 51 -6.29 -2.40 2.33
N ARG A 52 -6.26 -1.08 2.49
CA ARG A 52 -7.25 -0.19 1.87
C ARG A 52 -7.17 -0.22 0.34
N LEU A 53 -5.96 -0.23 -0.21
CA LEU A 53 -5.74 -0.30 -1.65
C LEU A 53 -6.18 -1.66 -2.23
N ALA A 54 -5.84 -2.76 -1.57
CA ALA A 54 -6.31 -4.09 -1.96
C ALA A 54 -7.84 -4.20 -1.91
N LYS A 55 -8.48 -3.55 -0.92
CA LYS A 55 -9.95 -3.50 -0.82
C LYS A 55 -10.58 -2.72 -1.98
N LYS A 56 -9.99 -1.57 -2.35
CA LYS A 56 -10.49 -0.70 -3.44
C LYS A 56 -10.27 -1.33 -4.82
N THR A 57 -9.11 -1.93 -5.05
CA THR A 57 -8.71 -2.46 -6.37
C THR A 57 -9.08 -3.91 -6.60
N LYS A 58 -9.38 -4.67 -5.53
CA LYS A 58 -9.59 -6.13 -5.57
C LYS A 58 -8.39 -6.91 -6.11
N LYS A 59 -7.21 -6.30 -6.05
CA LYS A 59 -5.93 -6.86 -6.49
C LYS A 59 -5.02 -7.10 -5.30
N GLN A 60 -3.98 -7.91 -5.51
CA GLN A 60 -2.89 -8.01 -4.56
C GLN A 60 -2.02 -6.75 -4.65
N VAL A 61 -1.76 -6.12 -3.51
CA VAL A 61 -1.05 -4.84 -3.44
C VAL A 61 0.16 -4.97 -2.54
N TYR A 62 1.31 -4.53 -3.06
CA TYR A 62 2.54 -4.38 -2.28
C TYR A 62 2.80 -2.90 -2.07
N VAL A 63 3.08 -2.49 -0.83
CA VAL A 63 3.37 -1.09 -0.47
C VAL A 63 4.68 -1.04 0.27
N SER A 64 5.67 -0.36 -0.29
CA SER A 64 6.87 0.07 0.45
C SER A 64 6.69 1.51 0.90
N TYR A 65 6.88 1.76 2.20
CA TYR A 65 6.61 3.06 2.82
C TYR A 65 7.83 3.56 3.59
N SER A 66 8.52 4.54 3.04
CA SER A 66 9.76 5.11 3.60
C SER A 66 9.58 6.54 4.15
N LEU A 67 8.34 7.00 4.31
CA LEU A 67 8.06 8.30 4.93
C LEU A 67 8.00 8.16 6.45
N SER A 68 8.60 9.12 7.16
CA SER A 68 8.51 9.22 8.62
C SER A 68 7.05 9.40 9.05
N MET A 69 6.61 8.60 10.00
CA MET A 69 5.25 8.62 10.54
C MET A 69 5.01 9.71 11.61
N THR A 70 5.94 10.65 11.75
CA THR A 70 5.84 11.77 12.70
C THR A 70 4.71 12.75 12.37
N ASP A 71 4.20 12.75 11.13
CA ASP A 71 3.09 13.61 10.71
C ASP A 71 1.93 12.78 10.13
N SER A 72 0.91 12.53 10.95
CA SER A 72 -0.31 11.82 10.55
C SER A 72 -1.05 12.48 9.38
N ASN A 73 -0.90 13.80 9.19
CA ASN A 73 -1.53 14.50 8.06
C ASN A 73 -0.89 14.10 6.73
N LEU A 74 0.42 13.85 6.72
CA LEU A 74 1.14 13.43 5.53
C LEU A 74 0.62 12.10 5.00
N GLY A 75 0.33 11.14 5.90
CA GLY A 75 -0.25 9.85 5.52
C GLY A 75 -1.59 9.98 4.79
N LEU A 76 -2.45 10.92 5.24
CA LEU A 76 -3.73 11.20 4.58
C LEU A 76 -3.54 11.84 3.20
N LEU A 77 -2.62 12.80 3.08
CA LEU A 77 -2.32 13.46 1.80
C LEU A 77 -1.78 12.47 0.77
N VAL A 78 -0.89 11.57 1.19
CA VAL A 78 -0.37 10.48 0.36
C VAL A 78 -1.51 9.60 -0.13
N GLU A 79 -2.39 9.15 0.77
CA GLU A 79 -3.51 8.30 0.38
C GLU A 79 -4.47 9.00 -0.59
N ASN A 80 -4.78 10.27 -0.36
CA ASN A 80 -5.61 11.06 -1.26
C ASN A 80 -4.97 11.22 -2.64
N ARG A 81 -3.65 11.42 -2.69
CA ARG A 81 -2.92 11.50 -3.97
C ARG A 81 -2.97 10.17 -4.72
N ILE A 82 -2.75 9.05 -4.04
CA ILE A 82 -2.84 7.71 -4.64
C ILE A 82 -4.25 7.43 -5.15
N LYS A 83 -5.29 7.79 -4.38
CA LYS A 83 -6.70 7.63 -4.82
C LYS A 83 -6.99 8.42 -6.09
N LYS A 84 -6.48 9.64 -6.19
CA LYS A 84 -6.63 10.48 -7.38
C LYS A 84 -5.91 9.87 -8.59
N GLU A 85 -4.70 9.36 -8.41
CA GLU A 85 -3.95 8.71 -9.49
C GLU A 85 -4.61 7.41 -9.96
N LEU A 86 -5.19 6.62 -9.03
CA LEU A 86 -6.00 5.44 -9.37
C LEU A 86 -7.21 5.77 -10.25
N GLU A 87 -7.78 6.96 -10.09
CA GLU A 87 -8.94 7.44 -10.86
C GLU A 87 -8.53 8.03 -12.21
N LEU A 88 -7.38 8.69 -12.27
CA LEU A 88 -6.85 9.30 -13.49
C LEU A 88 -6.20 8.27 -14.43
N HIS A 89 -5.49 7.28 -13.85
CA HIS A 89 -4.65 6.32 -14.57
C HIS A 89 -4.88 4.89 -14.08
N PRO A 90 -6.10 4.34 -14.20
CA PRO A 90 -6.42 2.99 -13.71
C PRO A 90 -5.58 1.89 -14.38
N GLU A 91 -5.05 2.12 -15.57
CA GLU A 91 -4.19 1.20 -16.31
C GLU A 91 -2.84 0.89 -15.63
N HIS A 92 -2.41 1.77 -14.70
CA HIS A 92 -1.17 1.61 -13.95
C HIS A 92 -1.30 0.78 -12.66
N PHE A 93 -2.53 0.38 -12.29
CA PHE A 93 -2.85 -0.31 -11.04
C PHE A 93 -3.62 -1.60 -11.30
#